data_AF-A0A256G4P7-F1
#
_entry.id   AF-A0A256G4P7-F1
#
_cell.length_a   1.000
_cell.length_b   1.000
_cell.length_c   1.000
_cell.angle_alpha   90.00
_cell.angle_beta   90.00
_cell.angle_gamma   90.00
#
_symmetry.space_group_name_H-M   'P 1'
#
loop_
_entity.id
_entity.type
_entity.pdbx_description
1 polymer ?
#
loop_
_entity_poly.entity_id
_entity_poly.type
_entity_poly.pdbx_seq_one_letter_code
_entity_poly.pdbx_strand_id
1 'polypeptide(L)'
;MTIKLFDCTDVAAPFGNYAHGAIIPPGATTIHLAGQVGVRPDGSIPDDAGEQTRIIFANIEAVLASQGFAFGDIVKMSYFVVDAEDLPSIRAVRDTAISAPWPAASLVLVKALGRREWKLEVECIAARIGEA
;
A
#
# COMPACT_ATOMS: atom_id res chain seq x y z
N MET A 1 -1.80 2.56 24.47
CA MET A 1 -2.82 2.57 23.40
C MET A 1 -2.26 1.80 22.23
N THR A 2 -3.08 1.15 21.39
CA THR A 2 -2.62 0.38 20.22
C THR A 2 -3.45 0.72 18.99
N ILE A 3 -2.83 0.67 17.82
CA ILE A 3 -3.55 0.69 16.54
C ILE A 3 -4.27 -0.65 16.42
N LYS A 4 -5.55 -0.61 16.02
CA LYS A 4 -6.39 -1.81 15.91
C LYS A 4 -6.82 -2.02 14.46
N LEU A 5 -6.30 -3.07 13.83
CA LEU A 5 -6.87 -3.63 12.60
C LEU A 5 -7.98 -4.60 12.98
N PHE A 6 -9.09 -4.59 12.25
CA PHE A 6 -10.26 -5.40 12.62
C PHE A 6 -11.10 -5.83 11.42
N ASP A 7 -11.78 -6.98 11.59
CA ASP A 7 -12.79 -7.50 10.68
C ASP A 7 -14.14 -7.54 11.39
N CYS A 8 -15.16 -6.91 10.79
CA CYS A 8 -16.55 -7.06 11.20
C CYS A 8 -17.09 -8.46 10.84
N THR A 9 -17.68 -9.16 11.82
CA THR A 9 -18.26 -10.51 11.64
C THR A 9 -19.68 -10.51 11.08
N ASP A 10 -20.33 -9.34 11.02
CA ASP A 10 -21.71 -9.20 10.52
C ASP A 10 -21.76 -9.01 8.99
N VAL A 11 -20.59 -8.95 8.34
CA VAL A 11 -20.45 -8.84 6.88
C VAL A 11 -19.58 -9.98 6.34
N ALA A 12 -19.53 -10.13 5.02
CA ALA A 12 -18.65 -11.11 4.38
C ALA A 12 -17.19 -10.88 4.79
N ALA A 13 -16.43 -11.97 5.01
CA ALA A 13 -15.00 -11.88 5.32
C ALA A 13 -14.20 -11.20 4.19
N PRO A 14 -13.02 -10.64 4.48
CA PRO A 14 -12.17 -10.04 3.46
C PRO A 14 -11.89 -10.99 2.28
N PHE A 15 -12.12 -10.51 1.06
CA PHE A 15 -11.88 -11.25 -0.20
C PHE A 15 -10.38 -11.45 -0.54
N GLY A 16 -9.47 -11.13 0.38
CA GLY A 16 -8.03 -11.23 0.21
C GLY A 16 -7.30 -10.76 1.46
N ASN A 17 -5.99 -10.54 1.33
CA ASN A 17 -5.10 -10.14 2.42
C ASN A 17 -5.25 -8.65 2.80
N TYR A 18 -6.36 -8.32 3.47
CA TYR A 18 -6.65 -6.99 4.03
C TYR A 18 -7.59 -7.10 5.23
N ALA A 19 -7.61 -6.07 6.09
CA ALA A 19 -8.60 -5.94 7.17
C ALA A 19 -9.78 -5.05 6.76
N HIS A 20 -10.98 -5.26 7.29
CA HIS A 20 -12.13 -4.37 7.03
C HIS A 20 -11.88 -2.92 7.47
N GLY A 21 -11.15 -2.71 8.57
CA GLY A 21 -10.87 -1.36 9.04
C GLY A 21 -9.67 -1.26 9.98
N ALA A 22 -9.26 -0.02 10.22
CA ALA A 22 -8.21 0.36 11.16
C ALA A 22 -8.71 1.45 12.10
N ILE A 23 -8.39 1.34 13.40
CA ILE A 23 -8.59 2.41 14.39
C ILE A 23 -7.21 2.94 14.78
N ILE A 24 -7.00 4.23 14.53
CA ILE A 24 -5.82 4.98 14.99
C ILE A 24 -6.24 5.71 16.29
N PRO A 25 -5.65 5.39 17.45
CA PRO A 25 -6.02 6.03 18.71
C PRO A 25 -5.47 7.47 18.79
N PRO A 26 -6.04 8.32 19.68
CA PRO A 26 -5.45 9.62 19.99
C PRO A 26 -3.98 9.51 20.43
N GLY A 27 -3.17 10.49 20.05
CA GLY A 27 -1.73 10.53 20.38
C GLY A 27 -0.83 9.71 19.45
N ALA A 28 -1.37 9.16 18.35
CA ALA A 28 -0.56 8.59 17.28
C ALA A 28 -0.08 9.68 16.30
N THR A 29 1.13 9.50 15.76
CA THR A 29 1.62 10.25 14.60
C THR A 29 1.20 9.51 13.34
N THR A 30 0.63 10.25 12.38
CA THR A 30 0.14 9.70 11.10
C THR A 30 0.90 10.31 9.94
N ILE A 31 1.35 9.48 9.01
CA ILE A 31 1.90 9.92 7.72
C ILE A 31 0.90 9.56 6.63
N HIS A 32 0.54 10.57 5.83
CA HIS A 32 -0.17 10.41 4.58
C HIS A 32 0.86 10.43 3.45
N LEU A 33 1.08 9.30 2.79
CA LEU A 33 2.05 9.20 1.70
C LEU A 33 1.34 9.48 0.38
N ALA A 34 1.94 10.35 -0.42
CA ALA A 34 1.52 10.53 -1.81
C ALA A 34 1.65 9.20 -2.58
N GLY A 35 0.84 9.04 -3.62
CA GLY A 35 0.89 7.87 -4.50
C GLY A 35 2.30 7.63 -5.05
N GLN A 36 2.80 6.43 -4.82
CA GLN A 36 4.07 5.95 -5.37
C GLN A 36 3.80 5.20 -6.67
N VAL A 37 4.69 5.41 -7.65
CA VAL A 37 4.65 4.80 -8.98
C VAL A 37 5.92 4.00 -9.24
N GLY A 38 5.88 3.08 -10.21
CA GLY A 38 6.96 2.15 -10.54
C GLY A 38 8.15 2.79 -11.29
N VAL A 39 8.63 3.94 -10.82
CA VAL A 39 9.73 4.70 -11.43
C VAL A 39 10.98 4.55 -10.58
N ARG A 40 12.08 4.15 -11.21
CA ARG A 40 13.39 4.05 -10.54
C ARG A 40 14.02 5.44 -10.32
N PRO A 41 15.02 5.59 -9.43
CA PRO A 41 15.70 6.88 -9.22
C PRO A 41 16.35 7.49 -10.47
N ASP A 42 16.73 6.66 -11.44
CA ASP A 42 17.27 7.10 -12.74
C ASP A 42 16.19 7.54 -13.74
N GLY A 43 14.91 7.45 -13.35
CA GLY A 43 13.75 7.79 -14.17
C GLY A 43 13.25 6.66 -15.08
N SER A 44 13.91 5.50 -15.10
CA SER A 44 13.46 4.34 -15.90
C SER A 44 12.18 3.72 -15.34
N ILE A 45 11.35 3.22 -16.24
CA ILE A 45 10.04 2.61 -15.92
C ILE A 45 10.00 1.23 -16.58
N PRO A 46 9.92 0.13 -15.81
CA PRO A 46 9.73 -1.21 -16.38
C PRO A 46 8.34 -1.37 -17.00
N ASP A 47 8.22 -2.23 -18.01
CA ASP A 47 6.92 -2.56 -18.61
C ASP A 47 6.11 -3.57 -17.78
N ASP A 48 6.78 -4.39 -16.94
CA ASP A 48 6.16 -5.41 -16.10
C ASP A 48 5.53 -4.80 -14.84
N ALA A 49 4.23 -5.06 -14.61
CA ALA A 49 3.51 -4.55 -13.45
C ALA A 49 4.02 -5.12 -12.12
N GLY A 50 4.53 -6.35 -12.11
CA GLY A 50 5.16 -6.94 -10.93
C GLY A 50 6.43 -6.18 -10.54
N GLU A 51 7.29 -5.86 -11.50
CA GLU A 51 8.49 -5.06 -11.28
C GLU A 51 8.15 -3.62 -10.85
N GLN A 52 7.16 -2.98 -11.48
CA GLN A 52 6.66 -1.69 -11.00
C GLN A 52 6.17 -1.79 -9.54
N THR A 53 5.47 -2.86 -9.16
CA THR A 53 5.01 -3.08 -7.79
C THR A 53 6.17 -3.18 -6.79
N ARG A 54 7.26 -3.88 -7.15
CA ARG A 54 8.46 -3.97 -6.29
C ARG A 54 9.09 -2.60 -6.06
N ILE A 55 9.20 -1.80 -7.12
CA ILE A 55 9.75 -0.44 -7.04
C ILE A 55 8.86 0.44 -6.16
N ILE A 56 7.54 0.39 -6.36
CA ILE A 56 6.58 1.14 -5.55
C ILE A 56 6.74 0.80 -4.07
N PHE A 57 6.85 -0.48 -3.72
CA PHE A 57 6.96 -0.89 -2.33
C PHE A 57 8.31 -0.50 -1.71
N ALA A 58 9.40 -0.58 -2.47
CA ALA A 58 10.70 -0.06 -2.04
C ALA A 58 10.67 1.47 -1.84
N ASN A 59 9.97 2.20 -2.70
CA ASN A 59 9.79 3.65 -2.55
C ASN A 59 8.97 3.98 -1.30
N ILE A 60 7.87 3.27 -1.04
CA ILE A 60 7.06 3.42 0.17
C ILE A 60 7.93 3.17 1.42
N GLU A 61 8.68 2.07 1.44
CA GLU A 61 9.56 1.73 2.56
C GLU A 61 10.61 2.83 2.81
N ALA A 62 11.28 3.32 1.76
CA ALA A 62 12.29 4.37 1.88
C ALA A 62 11.70 5.70 2.39
N VAL A 63 10.51 6.09 1.92
CA VAL A 63 9.83 7.31 2.36
C VAL A 63 9.43 7.21 3.83
N LEU A 64 8.85 6.07 4.25
CA LEU A 64 8.50 5.82 5.65
C LEU A 64 9.75 5.84 6.54
N ALA A 65 10.80 5.12 6.14
CA ALA A 65 12.05 5.02 6.88
C ALA A 65 12.71 6.40 7.09
N SER A 66 12.57 7.32 6.12
CA SER A 66 13.07 8.70 6.26
C SER A 66 12.45 9.48 7.42
N GLN A 67 11.27 9.05 7.90
CA GLN A 67 10.56 9.64 9.05
C GLN A 67 10.56 8.73 10.28
N GLY A 68 11.38 7.67 10.26
CA GLY A 68 11.46 6.69 11.35
C GLY A 68 10.33 5.65 11.38
N PHE A 69 9.49 5.57 10.35
CA PHE A 69 8.42 4.58 10.24
C PHE A 69 8.91 3.32 9.52
N ALA A 70 8.31 2.17 9.83
CA ALA A 70 8.53 0.92 9.13
C ALA A 70 7.37 0.61 8.17
N PHE A 71 7.59 -0.28 7.21
CA PHE A 71 6.53 -0.77 6.33
C PHE A 71 5.35 -1.39 7.11
N GLY A 72 5.63 -2.01 8.26
CA GLY A 72 4.61 -2.57 9.15
C GLY A 72 3.74 -1.54 9.89
N ASP A 73 4.08 -0.25 9.83
CA ASP A 73 3.27 0.84 10.41
C ASP A 73 2.13 1.27 9.45
N ILE A 74 2.05 0.70 8.25
CA ILE A 74 0.98 0.98 7.29
C ILE A 74 -0.35 0.45 7.83
N VAL A 75 -1.35 1.33 7.89
CA VAL A 75 -2.70 1.03 8.38
C VAL A 75 -3.75 1.00 7.26
N LYS A 76 -3.48 1.65 6.12
CA LYS A 76 -4.33 1.65 4.93
C LYS A 76 -3.48 1.72 3.67
N MET A 77 -3.85 0.95 2.65
CA MET A 77 -3.31 1.07 1.29
C MET A 77 -4.43 1.26 0.27
N SER A 78 -4.20 2.09 -0.74
CA SER A 78 -5.09 2.22 -1.89
C SER A 78 -4.31 1.89 -3.16
N TYR A 79 -4.83 0.97 -3.96
CA TYR A 79 -4.23 0.50 -5.19
C TYR A 79 -5.07 0.99 -6.38
N PHE A 80 -4.44 1.73 -7.28
CA PHE A 80 -5.01 2.18 -8.54
C PHE A 80 -4.33 1.42 -9.67
N VAL A 81 -5.05 0.50 -10.33
CA VAL A 81 -4.48 -0.40 -11.33
C VAL A 81 -5.13 -0.13 -12.68
N VAL A 82 -4.36 -0.09 -13.76
CA VAL A 82 -4.89 0.18 -15.10
C VAL A 82 -5.53 -1.08 -15.70
N ASP A 83 -4.77 -2.18 -15.79
CA ASP A 83 -5.20 -3.40 -16.45
C ASP A 83 -5.45 -4.53 -15.42
N ALA A 84 -6.63 -5.16 -15.49
CA ALA A 84 -7.00 -6.25 -14.58
C ALA A 84 -6.11 -7.50 -14.75
N GLU A 85 -5.52 -7.67 -15.93
CA GLU A 85 -4.60 -8.76 -16.27
C GLU A 85 -3.29 -8.70 -15.46
N ASP A 86 -2.94 -7.52 -14.94
CA ASP A 86 -1.75 -7.33 -14.09
C ASP A 86 -1.99 -7.73 -12.63
N LEU A 87 -3.25 -7.93 -12.20
CA LEU A 87 -3.57 -8.23 -10.80
C LEU A 87 -2.85 -9.47 -10.24
N PRO A 88 -2.67 -10.59 -10.98
CA PRO A 88 -1.91 -11.73 -10.48
C PRO A 88 -0.45 -11.39 -10.15
N SER A 89 0.25 -10.64 -11.02
CA SER A 89 1.65 -10.28 -10.81
C SER A 89 1.82 -9.27 -9.67
N ILE A 90 0.91 -8.29 -9.59
CA ILE A 90 0.86 -7.31 -8.49
C ILE A 90 0.63 -8.02 -7.15
N ARG A 91 -0.34 -8.95 -7.09
CA ARG A 91 -0.66 -9.70 -5.85
C ARG A 91 0.48 -10.60 -5.42
N ALA A 92 1.16 -11.27 -6.35
CA ALA A 92 2.30 -12.11 -6.04
C ALA A 92 3.42 -11.32 -5.34
N VAL A 93 3.72 -10.10 -5.81
CA VAL A 93 4.69 -9.22 -5.15
C VAL A 93 4.16 -8.72 -3.82
N ARG A 94 2.89 -8.30 -3.76
CA ARG A 94 2.27 -7.83 -2.50
C ARG A 94 2.38 -8.87 -1.40
N ASP A 95 2.07 -10.12 -1.71
CA ASP A 95 2.06 -11.21 -0.73
C ASP A 95 3.46 -11.62 -0.26
N THR A 96 4.53 -11.13 -0.90
CA THR A 96 5.91 -11.24 -0.40
C THR A 96 6.34 -10.10 0.51
N ALA A 97 5.69 -8.94 0.41
CA ALA A 97 6.12 -7.72 1.09
C ALA A 97 5.24 -7.37 2.29
N ILE A 98 3.96 -7.74 2.24
CA ILE A 98 3.01 -7.49 3.32
C ILE A 98 2.74 -8.81 4.02
N SER A 99 2.64 -8.77 5.34
CA SER A 99 2.25 -9.91 6.17
C SER A 99 1.21 -9.46 7.19
N ALA A 100 0.57 -10.44 7.85
CA ALA A 100 -0.39 -10.15 8.91
C ALA A 100 0.30 -9.42 10.11
N PRO A 101 -0.37 -8.46 10.76
CA PRO A 101 -1.75 -8.03 10.51
C PRO A 101 -1.85 -7.14 9.26
N TRP A 102 -2.79 -7.47 8.37
CA TRP A 102 -2.93 -6.78 7.08
C TRP A 102 -3.56 -5.39 7.26
N PRO A 103 -3.07 -4.36 6.55
CA PRO A 103 -3.72 -3.05 6.57
C PRO A 103 -5.13 -3.13 5.97
N ALA A 104 -5.94 -2.12 6.24
CA ALA A 104 -7.12 -1.90 5.43
C ALA A 104 -6.70 -1.65 3.97
N ALA A 105 -7.55 -2.02 3.00
CA ALA A 105 -7.20 -1.90 1.60
C ALA A 105 -8.36 -1.46 0.71
N SER A 106 -8.03 -0.81 -0.40
CA SER A 106 -8.96 -0.59 -1.51
C SER A 106 -8.22 -0.85 -2.81
N LEU A 107 -8.87 -1.51 -3.76
CA LEU A 107 -8.34 -1.69 -5.11
C LEU A 107 -9.39 -1.22 -6.09
N VAL A 108 -8.99 -0.37 -7.02
CA VAL A 108 -9.84 0.10 -8.11
C VAL A 108 -9.13 -0.07 -9.44
N LEU A 109 -9.88 -0.46 -10.46
CA LEU A 109 -9.44 -0.40 -11.84
C LEU A 109 -9.72 1.01 -12.36
N VAL A 110 -8.69 1.68 -12.85
CA VAL A 110 -8.76 3.06 -13.36
C VAL A 110 -8.48 3.09 -14.85
N LYS A 111 -9.05 4.07 -15.56
CA LYS A 111 -8.85 4.20 -17.01
C LYS A 111 -7.40 4.50 -17.40
N ALA A 112 -6.70 5.30 -16.59
CA ALA A 112 -5.32 5.71 -16.82
C ALA A 112 -4.75 6.35 -15.54
N LEU A 113 -3.42 6.44 -15.48
CA LEU A 113 -2.67 7.20 -14.47
C LEU A 113 -2.01 8.43 -15.11
N GLY A 114 -1.18 9.16 -14.35
CA GLY A 114 -0.52 10.39 -14.83
C GLY A 114 0.43 10.20 -16.02
N ARG A 115 0.90 8.98 -16.28
CA ARG A 115 1.68 8.60 -17.46
C ARG A 115 1.17 7.27 -18.02
N ARG A 116 1.33 7.05 -19.33
CA ARG A 116 0.84 5.85 -20.02
C ARG A 116 1.60 4.59 -19.63
N GLU A 117 2.86 4.76 -19.25
CA GLU A 117 3.79 3.71 -18.86
C GLU A 117 3.50 3.18 -17.45
N TRP A 118 2.75 3.92 -16.62
CA TRP A 118 2.42 3.50 -15.26
C TRP A 118 1.29 2.47 -15.28
N LYS A 119 1.57 1.28 -14.74
CA LYS A 119 0.62 0.17 -14.65
C LYS A 119 -0.20 0.21 -13.37
N LEU A 120 0.41 0.71 -12.30
CA LEU A 120 -0.24 0.93 -11.02
C LEU A 120 0.35 2.14 -10.28
N GLU A 121 -0.47 2.69 -9.40
CA GLU A 121 -0.09 3.66 -8.39
C GLU A 121 -0.60 3.19 -7.03
N VAL A 122 0.21 3.34 -5.99
CA VAL A 122 -0.15 2.94 -4.62
C VAL A 122 0.12 4.07 -3.65
N GLU A 123 -0.90 4.50 -2.94
CA GLU A 123 -0.76 5.39 -1.78
C GLU A 123 -1.00 4.61 -0.49
N CYS A 124 -0.49 5.13 0.61
CA CYS A 124 -0.75 4.54 1.91
C CYS A 124 -0.81 5.58 3.04
N ILE A 125 -1.48 5.17 4.11
CA ILE A 125 -1.45 5.87 5.40
C ILE A 125 -0.71 4.96 6.37
N ALA A 126 0.27 5.52 7.06
CA ALA A 126 0.98 4.85 8.16
C ALA A 126 0.72 5.58 9.47
N ALA A 127 0.72 4.86 10.58
CA ALA A 127 0.53 5.44 11.90
C ALA A 127 1.36 4.71 12.94
N ARG A 128 1.87 5.46 13.93
CA ARG A 128 2.64 4.91 15.05
C ARG A 128 2.31 5.65 16.34
N ILE A 129 2.40 4.96 17.47
CA ILE A 129 2.16 5.51 18.80
C ILE A 129 3.51 5.80 19.46
N GLY A 130 3.72 7.03 19.91
CA GLY A 130 5.01 7.50 20.46
C GLY A 130 5.70 8.53 19.56
N GLU A 131 6.81 9.10 20.04
CA GLU A 131 7.58 10.09 19.28
C GLU A 131 8.16 9.49 17.99
N ALA A 132 8.20 10.32 16.95
CA ALA A 132 8.75 9.95 15.64
C ALA A 132 10.26 9.77 15.69
#